data_AF-A0A5J6ZAN5-F1
#
_entry.id   AF-A0A5J6ZAN5-F1
#
_cell.length_a   1.000
_cell.length_b   1.000
_cell.length_c   1.000
_cell.angle_alpha   90.00
_cell.angle_beta   90.00
_cell.angle_gamma   90.00
#
_symmetry.space_group_name_H-M   'P 1'
#
loop_
_entity.id
_entity.type
_entity.pdbx_description
1 polymer ?
#
loop_
_entity_poly.entity_id
_entity_poly.type
_entity_poly.pdbx_seq_one_letter_code
_entity_poly.pdbx_strand_id
1 'polypeptide(L)'
;MYWVISLVGALLVGALLTYLLAAVFGRGENLPPATANPWAEQHRAQLNENPITADTVGTVEFTQSLRGYNTEEVDRYLQRITATLREYENGQRGSSAYETRHDTTEEHTP
;
A
#
# COMPACT_ATOMS: atom_id res chain seq x y z
N MET A 1 27.81 14.35 49.76
CA MET A 1 28.60 14.49 48.51
C MET A 1 28.56 13.23 47.64
N TYR A 2 28.70 12.02 48.19
CA TYR A 2 28.63 10.76 47.42
C TYR A 2 27.31 10.53 46.64
N TRP A 3 26.18 11.00 47.17
CA TRP A 3 24.88 10.86 46.51
C TRP A 3 24.81 11.58 45.16
N VAL A 4 25.47 12.74 45.03
CA VAL A 4 25.52 13.50 43.78
C VAL A 4 26.31 12.74 42.71
N ILE A 5 27.43 12.13 43.09
CA ILE A 5 28.26 11.32 42.18
C ILE A 5 27.49 10.08 41.71
N SER A 6 26.75 9.43 42.60
CA SER A 6 25.90 8.28 42.26
C SER A 6 24.75 8.67 41.32
N LEU A 7 24.13 9.84 41.52
CA LEU A 7 23.08 10.36 40.66
C LEU A 7 23.59 10.70 39.25
N VAL A 8 24.75 11.36 39.15
CA VAL A 8 25.41 11.64 37.85
C VAL A 8 25.82 10.33 37.17
N GLY A 9 26.35 9.37 37.91
CA GLY A 9 26.70 8.04 37.39
C GLY A 9 25.49 7.29 36.82
N ALA A 10 24.38 7.27 37.56
CA ALA A 10 23.14 6.63 37.10
C ALA A 10 22.59 7.27 35.82
N LEU A 11 22.64 8.60 35.70
CA LEU A 11 22.24 9.31 34.49
C LEU A 11 23.15 9.00 33.30
N LEU A 12 24.47 8.94 33.51
CA LEU A 12 25.42 8.58 32.45
C LEU A 12 25.22 7.14 31.98
N VAL A 13 25.02 6.19 32.90
CA VAL A 13 24.74 4.80 32.55
C VAL A 13 23.40 4.70 31.81
N GLY A 14 22.37 5.40 32.27
CA GLY A 14 21.07 5.45 31.59
C GLY A 14 21.21 5.98 30.16
N ALA A 15 21.86 7.13 29.99
CA ALA A 15 22.10 7.73 28.67
C ALA A 15 22.92 6.80 27.76
N LEU A 16 23.94 6.13 28.31
CA LEU A 16 24.76 5.18 27.57
C LEU A 16 23.96 3.94 27.16
N LEU A 17 23.15 3.38 28.05
CA LEU A 17 22.28 2.25 27.77
C LEU A 17 21.22 2.62 26.73
N THR A 18 20.58 3.79 26.85
CA THR A 18 19.64 4.30 25.85
C THR A 18 20.33 4.52 24.51
N TYR A 19 21.53 5.08 24.49
CA TYR A 19 22.32 5.24 23.28
C TYR A 19 22.66 3.89 22.63
N LEU A 20 23.07 2.89 23.42
CA LEU A 20 23.36 1.55 22.94
C LEU A 20 22.11 0.85 22.42
N LEU A 21 20.99 0.95 23.14
CA LEU A 21 19.70 0.41 22.70
C LEU A 21 19.26 1.09 21.39
N ALA A 22 19.35 2.42 21.30
CA ALA A 22 19.06 3.15 20.07
C ALA A 22 20.06 2.83 18.94
N ALA A 23 21.32 2.50 19.24
CA ALA A 23 22.28 2.09 18.23
C ALA A 23 22.03 0.66 17.73
N VAL A 24 21.63 -0.25 18.62
CA VAL A 24 21.33 -1.66 18.31
C VAL A 24 19.98 -1.79 17.60
N PHE A 25 18.95 -1.10 18.08
CA PHE A 25 17.58 -1.20 17.57
C PHE A 25 17.19 -0.04 16.63
N GLY A 26 17.72 1.17 16.85
CA GLY A 26 17.26 2.40 16.18
C GLY A 26 18.15 2.91 15.03
N ARG A 27 19.23 2.20 14.66
CA ARG A 27 20.10 2.54 13.52
C ARG A 27 19.88 1.62 12.31
N GLY A 28 18.89 0.72 12.37
CA GLY A 28 19.06 -0.60 11.77
C GLY A 28 17.96 -1.15 10.86
N GLU A 29 16.86 -0.44 10.59
CA GLU A 29 16.16 -0.70 9.32
C GLU A 29 16.76 0.20 8.24
N ASN A 30 18.02 -0.07 7.88
CA ASN A 30 18.42 0.08 6.48
C ASN A 30 17.54 -0.90 5.72
N LEU A 31 16.30 -0.50 5.46
CA LEU A 31 15.46 -1.15 4.48
C LEU A 31 16.34 -1.20 3.23
N PRO A 32 16.61 -2.39 2.67
CA PRO A 32 17.16 -2.47 1.33
C PRO A 32 16.34 -1.47 0.51
N PRO A 33 16.98 -0.59 -0.29
CA PRO A 33 16.20 0.29 -1.17
C PRO A 33 15.13 -0.59 -1.83
N ALA A 34 13.89 -0.12 -1.99
CA ALA A 34 12.79 -0.96 -2.48
C ALA A 34 13.06 -1.64 -3.86
N THR A 35 14.23 -1.38 -4.44
CA THR A 35 14.81 -1.98 -5.64
C THR A 35 15.79 -3.14 -5.37
N ALA A 36 16.24 -3.37 -4.13
CA ALA A 36 17.19 -4.42 -3.72
C ALA A 36 16.50 -5.64 -3.09
N ASN A 37 15.18 -5.58 -2.89
CA ASN A 37 14.39 -6.71 -2.47
C ASN A 37 13.90 -7.48 -3.72
N PRO A 38 14.29 -8.74 -3.96
CA PRO A 38 13.77 -9.55 -5.07
C PRO A 38 12.24 -9.76 -4.99
N TRP A 39 11.65 -9.74 -3.79
CA TRP A 39 10.20 -9.74 -3.60
C TRP A 39 9.55 -8.41 -4.00
N ALA A 40 10.29 -7.29 -4.06
CA ALA A 40 9.76 -6.02 -4.53
C ALA A 40 9.71 -5.94 -6.06
N GLU A 41 10.60 -6.63 -6.77
CA GLU A 41 10.48 -6.85 -8.22
C GLU A 41 9.26 -7.72 -8.54
N GLN A 42 9.05 -8.80 -7.77
CA GLN A 42 7.88 -9.66 -7.90
C GLN A 42 6.57 -8.93 -7.58
N HIS A 43 6.53 -8.12 -6.52
CA HIS A 43 5.37 -7.28 -6.19
C HIS A 43 5.05 -6.27 -7.29
N ARG A 44 6.08 -5.65 -7.87
CA ARG A 44 5.92 -4.73 -9.02
C ARG A 44 5.42 -5.42 -10.28
N ALA A 45 5.90 -6.64 -10.56
CA ALA A 45 5.41 -7.44 -11.67
C ALA A 45 3.92 -7.76 -11.48
N GLN A 46 3.51 -8.17 -10.27
CA GLN A 46 2.11 -8.44 -9.95
C GLN A 46 1.22 -7.19 -10.08
N LEU A 47 1.70 -6.01 -9.69
CA LEU A 47 0.97 -4.74 -9.87
C LEU A 47 0.79 -4.37 -11.36
N ASN A 48 1.73 -4.75 -12.23
CA ASN A 48 1.65 -4.48 -13.67
C ASN A 48 0.81 -5.51 -14.43
N GLU A 49 0.79 -6.76 -13.95
CA GLU A 49 0.10 -7.88 -14.61
C GLU A 49 -1.37 -8.01 -14.17
N ASN A 50 -1.70 -7.60 -12.94
CA ASN A 50 -3.07 -7.69 -12.46
C ASN A 50 -3.95 -6.58 -13.08
N PRO A 51 -5.10 -6.94 -13.68
CA PRO A 51 -6.05 -5.94 -14.16
C PRO A 51 -6.54 -5.09 -12.98
N ILE A 52 -6.44 -3.77 -13.16
CA ILE A 52 -6.96 -2.81 -12.19
C ILE A 52 -8.48 -2.80 -12.32
N THR A 53 -9.16 -3.48 -11.40
CA THR A 53 -10.62 -3.53 -11.30
C THR A 53 -11.09 -2.94 -9.96
N ALA A 54 -12.37 -2.63 -9.85
CA ALA A 54 -12.96 -2.11 -8.61
C ALA A 54 -12.74 -3.03 -7.40
N ASP A 55 -12.66 -4.34 -7.62
CA ASP A 55 -12.43 -5.33 -6.56
C ASP A 55 -10.95 -5.51 -6.21
N THR A 56 -10.03 -5.35 -7.18
CA THR A 56 -8.58 -5.52 -6.94
C THR A 56 -7.93 -4.28 -6.31
N VAL A 57 -8.44 -3.07 -6.55
CA VAL A 57 -7.85 -1.83 -6.02
C VAL A 57 -7.83 -1.79 -4.48
N GLY A 58 -8.83 -2.40 -3.83
CA GLY A 58 -8.92 -2.43 -2.36
C GLY A 58 -8.00 -3.44 -1.67
N THR A 59 -7.39 -4.36 -2.43
CA THR A 59 -6.54 -5.43 -1.88
C THR A 59 -5.04 -5.16 -2.04
N VAL A 60 -4.66 -4.01 -2.60
CA VAL A 60 -3.25 -3.67 -2.85
C VAL A 60 -2.59 -3.15 -1.58
N GLU A 61 -1.48 -3.78 -1.17
CA GLU A 61 -0.65 -3.32 -0.06
C GLU A 61 0.47 -2.39 -0.57
N PHE A 62 0.62 -1.24 0.10
CA PHE A 62 1.65 -0.23 -0.18
C PHE A 62 2.72 -0.19 0.90
N THR A 63 3.97 0.02 0.50
CA THR A 63 5.11 0.16 1.43
C THR A 63 5.17 1.57 2.04
N GLN A 64 5.42 1.65 3.35
CA GLN A 64 5.58 2.93 4.06
C GLN A 64 6.98 3.54 3.83
N SER A 65 7.05 4.86 3.62
CA SER A 65 8.30 5.61 3.39
C SER A 65 8.44 6.75 4.41
N LEU A 66 9.68 7.00 4.90
CA LEU A 66 10.01 8.07 5.86
C LEU A 66 9.57 9.48 5.42
N ARG A 67 9.43 9.69 4.11
CA ARG A 67 8.63 10.77 3.53
C ARG A 67 7.55 10.11 2.67
N GLY A 68 6.29 10.31 3.04
CA GLY A 68 5.15 9.73 2.36
C GLY A 68 4.00 10.73 2.30
N TYR A 69 3.04 10.44 1.42
CA TYR A 69 1.75 11.10 1.45
C TYR A 69 0.99 10.66 2.72
N ASN A 70 0.08 11.51 3.20
CA ASN A 70 -0.79 11.15 4.31
C ASN A 70 -1.63 9.94 3.88
N THR A 71 -1.53 8.83 4.63
CA THR A 71 -2.24 7.58 4.35
C THR A 71 -3.75 7.79 4.30
N GLU A 72 -4.31 8.65 5.15
CA GLU A 72 -5.75 8.95 5.16
C GLU A 72 -6.20 9.70 3.89
N GLU A 73 -5.35 10.58 3.35
CA GLU A 73 -5.65 11.27 2.09
C GLU A 73 -5.58 10.32 0.90
N VAL A 74 -4.57 9.44 0.89
CA VAL A 74 -4.41 8.40 -0.14
C VAL A 74 -5.60 7.44 -0.11
N ASP A 75 -6.02 6.97 1.07
CA ASP A 75 -7.16 6.05 1.22
C ASP A 75 -8.46 6.67 0.71
N ARG A 76 -8.72 7.95 1.02
CA ARG A 76 -9.89 8.67 0.50
C ARG A 76 -9.86 8.77 -1.03
N TYR A 77 -8.68 9.02 -1.61
CA TYR A 77 -8.53 9.08 -3.05
C TYR A 77 -8.73 7.71 -3.72
N LEU A 78 -8.17 6.65 -3.13
CA LEU A 78 -8.34 5.28 -3.61
C LEU A 78 -9.80 4.83 -3.56
N GLN A 79 -10.55 5.16 -2.50
CA GLN A 79 -11.99 4.89 -2.43
C GLN A 79 -12.76 5.54 -3.58
N ARG A 80 -12.40 6.77 -3.96
CA ARG A 80 -13.01 7.47 -5.10
C ARG A 80 -12.66 6.81 -6.43
N ILE A 81 -11.41 6.34 -6.59
CA ILE A 81 -10.99 5.55 -7.75
C ILE A 81 -11.80 4.26 -7.83
N THR A 82 -11.94 3.51 -6.73
CA THR A 82 -12.74 2.28 -6.68
C THR A 82 -14.19 2.51 -7.09
N ALA A 83 -14.82 3.58 -6.61
CA ALA A 83 -16.19 3.94 -7.00
C ALA A 83 -16.29 4.22 -8.51
N THR A 84 -15.34 4.99 -9.05
CA THR A 84 -15.29 5.33 -10.48
C THR A 84 -15.08 4.10 -11.36
N LEU A 85 -14.18 3.19 -10.97
CA LEU A 85 -13.98 1.92 -11.70
C LEU A 85 -15.24 1.06 -11.68
N ARG A 86 -15.94 0.99 -10.54
CA ARG A 86 -17.18 0.21 -10.43
C ARG A 86 -18.27 0.73 -11.36
N GLU A 87 -18.40 2.05 -11.48
CA GLU A 87 -19.33 2.67 -12.44
C GLU A 87 -18.96 2.34 -13.88
N TYR A 88 -17.67 2.45 -14.24
CA TYR A 88 -17.19 2.13 -15.58
C TYR A 88 -17.42 0.66 -15.96
N GLU A 89 -17.09 -0.28 -15.07
CA GLU A 89 -17.29 -1.72 -15.27
C GLU A 89 -18.77 -2.09 -15.42
N ASN A 90 -19.65 -1.47 -14.62
CA ASN A 90 -21.09 -1.68 -14.73
C ASN A 90 -21.65 -1.15 -16.06
N GLY A 91 -21.12 -0.03 -16.55
CA GLY A 91 -21.43 0.50 -17.88
C GLY A 91 -21.03 -0.47 -19.00
N GLN A 92 -19.82 -1.02 -18.96
CA GLN A 92 -19.36 -2.00 -19.96
C GLN A 92 -20.17 -3.31 -19.95
N ARG A 93 -20.47 -3.86 -18.77
CA ARG A 93 -21.33 -5.04 -18.65
C ARG A 93 -22.72 -4.79 -19.23
N GLY A 94 -23.25 -3.59 -19.05
CA GLY A 94 -24.50 -3.15 -19.68
C GLY A 94 -24.40 -3.22 -21.20
N SER A 95 -23.39 -2.56 -21.79
CA SER A 95 -23.18 -2.50 -23.24
C SER A 95 -23.06 -3.87 -23.91
N SER A 96 -22.31 -4.81 -23.32
CA SER A 96 -22.20 -6.17 -23.86
C SER A 96 -23.53 -6.93 -23.84
N ALA A 97 -24.40 -6.69 -22.84
CA ALA A 97 -25.72 -7.31 -22.78
C ALA A 97 -26.71 -6.73 -23.80
N TYR A 98 -26.53 -5.47 -24.22
CA TYR A 98 -27.33 -4.86 -25.28
C TYR A 98 -26.96 -5.39 -26.66
N GLU A 99 -25.68 -5.66 -26.92
CA GLU A 99 -25.19 -6.20 -28.20
C GLU A 99 -25.75 -7.62 -28.48
N THR A 100 -25.76 -8.51 -27.48
CA THR A 100 -26.26 -9.90 -27.65
C THR A 100 -27.77 -9.97 -27.89
N ARG A 101 -28.55 -9.02 -27.37
CA ARG A 101 -30.01 -9.00 -27.56
C ARG A 101 -30.41 -8.51 -28.95
N HIS A 102 -29.55 -7.76 -29.64
CA HIS A 102 -29.85 -7.20 -30.95
C HIS A 102 -29.61 -8.19 -32.11
N ASP A 103 -28.81 -9.24 -31.89
CA ASP A 103 -28.47 -10.27 -32.89
C ASP A 103 -29.50 -11.41 -32.99
N THR A 104 -30.32 -11.61 -31.96
CA THR A 104 -31.29 -12.74 -31.89
C THR A 104 -32.68 -12.42 -32.43
N THR A 105 -32.90 -11.24 -33.02
CA THR A 105 -34.24 -10.78 -33.44
C THR A 105 -34.48 -10.82 -34.97
N GLU A 106 -33.52 -11.26 -35.79
CA GLU A 106 -33.66 -11.24 -37.27
C GLU A 106 -33.83 -12.60 -37.98
N GLU A 107 -34.13 -13.72 -37.30
CA GLU A 107 -34.44 -14.99 -37.99
C GLU A 107 -35.71 -15.68 -37.47
N HIS A 108 -36.85 -15.02 -37.59
CA HIS A 108 -38.12 -15.74 -37.73
C HIS A 108 -39.19 -14.85 -38.37
N THR A 109 -39.26 -14.85 -39.70
CA THR A 109 -40.49 -14.48 -40.41
C THR A 109 -40.96 -15.73 -41.17
N PRO A 110 -42.24 -16.14 -41.01
CA PRO A 110 -42.79 -17.42 -41.47
C PRO A 110 -42.87 -17.60 -42.98
#